data_AF-A0A0A2HXN3-F1
#
_entry.id   AF-A0A0A2HXN3-F1
#
_cell.length_a   1.000
_cell.length_b   1.000
_cell.length_c   1.000
_cell.angle_alpha   90.00
_cell.angle_beta   90.00
_cell.angle_gamma   90.00
#
_symmetry.space_group_name_H-M   'P 1'
#
loop_
_entity.id
_entity.type
_entity.pdbx_description
1 polymer ?
#
loop_
_entity_poly.entity_id
_entity_poly.type
_entity_poly.pdbx_seq_one_letter_code
_entity_poly.pdbx_strand_id
1 'polypeptide(L)'
;MTNDKAAIKSQLLPALREGLSVIQMIVFKEIRAQLARKRPESDPAHLSRLAGTITNELFGTPNPEEQFVRFRQEHWGTIEQELLGISTENPGLRAPITDALRVQALCDSQEGLGDDASVLARADALGILVRDRDIPLPSTFMTMVRELGRQHNLIIPPMPMDAAPGPGMVH
;
A
#
# COMPACT_ATOMS: atom_id res chain seq x y z
N MET A 1 -35.34 -0.48 5.12
CA MET A 1 -34.06 -0.25 5.82
C MET A 1 -33.07 -1.44 5.74
N THR A 2 -33.40 -2.55 5.07
CA THR A 2 -32.50 -3.71 4.90
C THR A 2 -31.63 -3.65 3.65
N ASN A 3 -32.04 -2.90 2.62
CA ASN A 3 -31.34 -2.82 1.33
C ASN A 3 -30.07 -1.93 1.36
N ASP A 4 -30.09 -0.83 2.12
CA ASP A 4 -28.94 0.10 2.21
C ASP A 4 -27.74 -0.50 2.95
N LYS A 5 -27.96 -1.31 3.99
CA LYS A 5 -26.85 -1.94 4.74
C LYS A 5 -26.10 -2.98 3.90
N ALA A 6 -26.78 -3.66 2.98
CA ALA A 6 -26.16 -4.62 2.07
C ALA A 6 -25.36 -3.91 0.97
N ALA A 7 -25.89 -2.82 0.39
CA ALA A 7 -25.20 -2.01 -0.60
C ALA A 7 -23.97 -1.27 -0.02
N ILE A 8 -24.07 -0.76 1.22
CA ILE A 8 -22.92 -0.15 1.91
C ILE A 8 -21.83 -1.20 2.18
N LYS A 9 -22.20 -2.42 2.57
CA LYS A 9 -21.22 -3.53 2.68
C LYS A 9 -20.62 -3.89 1.31
N SER A 10 -21.40 -3.85 0.22
CA SER A 10 -20.92 -4.24 -1.10
C SER A 10 -19.97 -3.23 -1.73
N GLN A 11 -20.06 -1.94 -1.39
CA GLN A 11 -19.12 -0.91 -1.87
C GLN A 11 -17.90 -0.71 -0.95
N LEU A 12 -18.02 -1.08 0.32
CA LEU A 12 -16.95 -0.89 1.30
C LEU A 12 -15.69 -1.71 0.96
N LEU A 13 -15.88 -2.98 0.62
CA LEU A 13 -14.77 -3.90 0.35
C LEU A 13 -13.95 -3.46 -0.89
N PRO A 14 -14.56 -3.14 -2.05
CA PRO A 14 -13.83 -2.53 -3.18
C PRO A 14 -13.08 -1.24 -2.79
N ALA A 15 -13.71 -0.33 -2.03
CA ALA A 15 -13.07 0.90 -1.61
C ALA A 15 -11.85 0.66 -0.70
N LEU A 16 -11.92 -0.32 0.20
CA LEU A 16 -10.79 -0.73 1.02
C LEU A 16 -9.67 -1.32 0.17
N ARG A 17 -9.99 -2.14 -0.84
CA ARG A 17 -9.01 -2.70 -1.78
C ARG A 17 -8.31 -1.61 -2.60
N GLU A 18 -9.04 -0.62 -3.08
CA GLU A 18 -8.43 0.56 -3.72
C GLU A 18 -7.47 1.28 -2.76
N GLY A 19 -7.88 1.43 -1.49
CA GLY A 19 -7.02 2.02 -0.48
C GLY A 19 -5.74 1.21 -0.23
N LEU A 20 -5.82 -0.12 -0.23
CA LEU A 20 -4.65 -1.00 -0.14
C LEU A 20 -3.71 -0.81 -1.33
N SER A 21 -4.24 -0.70 -2.56
CA SER A 21 -3.42 -0.45 -3.75
C SER A 21 -2.67 0.89 -3.68
N VAL A 22 -3.28 1.93 -3.10
CA VAL A 22 -2.59 3.21 -2.87
C VAL A 22 -1.43 3.04 -1.88
N ILE A 23 -1.62 2.29 -0.78
CA ILE A 23 -0.52 2.02 0.17
C ILE A 23 0.60 1.19 -0.50
N GLN A 24 0.25 0.16 -1.28
CA GLN A 24 1.24 -0.62 -2.04
C GLN A 24 2.06 0.28 -2.99
N MET A 25 1.42 1.22 -3.67
CA MET A 25 2.10 2.19 -4.54
C MET A 25 3.04 3.12 -3.76
N ILE A 26 2.64 3.56 -2.56
CA ILE A 26 3.49 4.38 -1.68
C ILE A 26 4.72 3.58 -1.25
N VAL A 27 4.52 2.36 -0.77
CA VAL A 27 5.61 1.46 -0.36
C VAL A 27 6.58 1.22 -1.51
N PHE A 28 6.06 0.93 -2.71
CA PHE A 28 6.88 0.79 -3.91
C PHE A 28 7.72 2.04 -4.19
N LYS A 29 7.12 3.24 -4.14
CA LYS A 29 7.82 4.51 -4.41
C LYS A 29 8.95 4.76 -3.42
N GLU A 30 8.69 4.55 -2.13
CA GLU A 30 9.68 4.76 -1.06
C GLU A 30 10.82 3.75 -1.13
N ILE A 31 10.51 2.47 -1.32
CA ILE A 31 11.53 1.42 -1.52
C ILE A 31 12.37 1.74 -2.76
N ARG A 32 11.74 2.09 -3.89
CA ARG A 32 12.49 2.42 -5.11
C ARG A 32 13.41 3.63 -4.92
N ALA A 33 12.92 4.69 -4.27
CA ALA A 33 13.72 5.88 -3.97
C ALA A 33 14.90 5.54 -3.04
N GLN A 34 14.65 4.69 -2.05
CA GLN A 34 15.69 4.19 -1.15
C GLN A 34 16.75 3.36 -1.88
N LEU A 35 16.32 2.41 -2.73
CA LEU A 35 17.23 1.60 -3.52
C LEU A 35 18.10 2.47 -4.44
N ALA A 36 17.53 3.49 -5.06
CA ALA A 36 18.26 4.45 -5.89
C ALA A 36 19.32 5.23 -5.09
N ARG A 37 19.02 5.59 -3.83
CA ARG A 37 20.02 6.20 -2.93
C ARG A 37 21.13 5.24 -2.54
N LYS A 38 20.81 3.98 -2.26
CA LYS A 38 21.79 2.95 -1.87
C LYS A 38 22.64 2.46 -3.04
N ARG A 39 22.10 2.49 -4.25
CA ARG A 39 22.68 1.90 -5.46
C ARG A 39 22.53 2.86 -6.65
N PRO A 40 23.16 4.05 -6.63
CA PRO A 40 22.98 5.08 -7.65
C PRO A 40 23.44 4.65 -9.05
N GLU A 41 24.40 3.73 -9.13
CA GLU A 41 24.95 3.18 -10.39
C GLU A 41 24.07 2.08 -11.01
N SER A 42 23.03 1.63 -10.32
CA SER A 42 22.16 0.56 -10.82
C SER A 42 21.16 1.07 -11.84
N ASP A 43 20.84 0.23 -12.82
CA ASP A 43 19.84 0.52 -13.84
C ASP A 43 18.44 0.82 -13.21
N PRO A 44 17.77 1.93 -13.57
CA PRO A 44 16.46 2.28 -13.02
C PRO A 44 15.37 1.22 -13.24
N ALA A 45 15.42 0.46 -14.35
CA ALA A 45 14.46 -0.61 -14.58
C ALA A 45 14.72 -1.80 -13.65
N HIS A 46 15.98 -2.16 -13.42
CA HIS A 46 16.36 -3.13 -12.39
C HIS A 46 15.87 -2.70 -10.99
N LEU A 47 16.12 -1.46 -10.58
CA LEU A 47 15.68 -0.93 -9.28
C LEU A 47 14.16 -0.95 -9.13
N SER A 48 13.43 -0.62 -10.21
CA SER A 48 11.96 -0.69 -10.23
C SER A 48 11.47 -2.13 -10.09
N ARG A 49 12.11 -3.09 -10.76
CA ARG A 49 11.76 -4.51 -10.64
C ARG A 49 12.00 -5.02 -9.22
N LEU A 50 13.14 -4.67 -8.62
CA LEU A 50 13.47 -5.04 -7.24
C LEU A 50 12.48 -4.45 -6.24
N ALA A 51 12.15 -3.16 -6.36
CA ALA A 51 11.14 -2.51 -5.52
C ALA A 51 9.75 -3.18 -5.65
N GLY A 52 9.36 -3.54 -6.88
CA GLY A 52 8.12 -4.26 -7.14
C GLY A 52 8.11 -5.64 -6.48
N THR A 53 9.21 -6.40 -6.60
CA THR A 53 9.33 -7.71 -5.94
C THR A 53 9.27 -7.58 -4.42
N ILE A 54 9.98 -6.62 -3.81
CA ILE A 54 9.93 -6.40 -2.35
C ILE A 54 8.52 -6.03 -1.90
N THR A 55 7.83 -5.16 -2.64
CA THR A 55 6.45 -4.76 -2.33
C THR A 55 5.52 -5.98 -2.39
N ASN A 56 5.61 -6.79 -3.45
CA ASN A 56 4.81 -8.00 -3.59
C ASN A 56 5.08 -9.01 -2.48
N GLU A 57 6.34 -9.16 -2.07
CA GLU A 57 6.73 -10.02 -0.96
C GLU A 57 6.14 -9.55 0.37
N LEU A 58 6.12 -8.24 0.60
CA LEU A 58 5.56 -7.66 1.82
C LEU A 58 4.05 -7.91 1.93
N PHE A 59 3.32 -7.78 0.83
CA PHE A 59 1.86 -7.93 0.78
C PHE A 59 1.38 -9.34 0.45
N GLY A 60 2.30 -10.31 0.27
CA GLY A 60 1.92 -11.68 -0.04
C GLY A 60 1.31 -11.87 -1.44
N THR A 61 1.66 -11.01 -2.40
CA THR A 61 1.15 -11.03 -3.77
C THR A 61 2.26 -11.30 -4.80
N PRO A 62 3.03 -12.41 -4.70
CA PRO A 62 4.10 -12.70 -5.65
C PRO A 62 3.54 -12.90 -7.06
N ASN A 63 4.25 -12.38 -8.09
CA ASN A 63 3.86 -12.62 -9.48
C ASN A 63 4.27 -14.05 -9.87
N PRO A 64 3.32 -14.90 -10.32
CA PRO A 64 3.58 -16.31 -10.63
C PRO A 64 4.28 -16.54 -11.98
N GLU A 65 4.40 -15.52 -12.85
CA GLU A 65 5.09 -15.70 -14.13
C GLU A 65 6.58 -16.01 -13.91
N GLU A 66 7.09 -16.96 -14.68
CA GLU A 66 8.42 -17.55 -14.49
C GLU A 66 9.55 -16.52 -14.41
N GLN A 67 9.49 -15.47 -15.23
CA GLN A 67 10.47 -14.40 -15.22
C GLN A 67 10.59 -13.71 -13.86
N PHE A 68 9.48 -13.48 -13.15
CA PHE A 68 9.48 -12.82 -11.84
C PHE A 68 9.87 -13.80 -10.72
N VAL A 69 9.48 -15.07 -10.85
CA VAL A 69 9.92 -16.14 -9.94
C VAL A 69 11.44 -16.29 -9.97
N ARG A 70 12.04 -16.39 -11.17
CA ARG A 70 13.50 -16.48 -11.33
C ARG A 70 14.21 -15.26 -10.76
N PHE A 71 13.73 -14.06 -11.10
CA PHE A 71 14.29 -12.81 -10.57
C PHE A 71 14.25 -12.76 -9.02
N ARG A 72 13.12 -13.16 -8.42
CA ARG A 72 12.98 -13.25 -6.98
C ARG A 72 13.99 -14.22 -6.36
N GLN A 73 14.19 -15.39 -6.97
CA GLN A 73 15.13 -16.39 -6.48
C GLN A 73 16.58 -15.89 -6.57
N GLU A 74 16.96 -15.33 -7.71
CA GLU A 74 18.31 -14.78 -7.96
C GLU A 74 18.66 -13.63 -7.00
N HIS A 75 17.67 -12.81 -6.63
CA HIS A 75 17.88 -11.63 -5.80
C HIS A 75 17.36 -11.78 -4.36
N TRP A 76 17.05 -13.00 -3.92
CA TRP A 76 16.39 -13.23 -2.62
C TRP A 76 17.13 -12.60 -1.44
N GLY A 77 18.45 -12.76 -1.36
CA GLY A 77 19.23 -12.17 -0.27
C GLY A 77 19.13 -10.64 -0.20
N THR A 78 19.05 -9.97 -1.36
CA THR A 78 18.82 -8.52 -1.39
C THR A 78 17.39 -8.19 -0.98
N ILE A 79 16.40 -8.92 -1.48
CA ILE A 79 14.98 -8.71 -1.14
C ILE A 79 14.78 -8.86 0.37
N GLU A 80 15.30 -9.93 0.96
CA GLU A 80 15.20 -10.21 2.39
C GLU A 80 15.89 -9.13 3.24
N GLN A 81 17.08 -8.68 2.84
CA GLN A 81 17.78 -7.60 3.52
C GLN A 81 16.97 -6.29 3.52
N GLU A 82 16.39 -5.91 2.38
CA GLU A 82 15.57 -4.69 2.31
C GLU A 82 14.28 -4.84 3.11
N LEU A 83 13.63 -6.03 3.11
CA LEU A 83 12.46 -6.31 3.94
C LEU A 83 12.74 -6.15 5.44
N LEU A 84 13.87 -6.66 5.92
CA LEU A 84 14.32 -6.48 7.31
C LEU A 84 14.62 -5.00 7.64
N GLY A 85 15.06 -4.24 6.64
CA GLY A 85 15.38 -2.82 6.77
C GLY A 85 14.16 -1.88 6.85
N ILE A 86 13.00 -2.29 6.32
CA ILE A 86 11.80 -1.42 6.18
C ILE A 86 11.47 -0.65 7.46
N SER A 87 11.44 -1.33 8.61
CA SER A 87 11.01 -0.73 9.89
C SER A 87 11.97 0.35 10.40
N THR A 88 13.25 0.27 10.03
CA THR A 88 14.29 1.21 10.47
C THR A 88 14.55 2.31 9.45
N GLU A 89 14.47 2.00 8.17
CA GLU A 89 14.82 2.90 7.08
C GLU A 89 13.63 3.76 6.64
N ASN A 90 12.39 3.29 6.90
CA ASN A 90 11.16 4.01 6.60
C ASN A 90 10.20 3.97 7.81
N PRO A 91 10.59 4.56 8.96
CA PRO A 91 9.81 4.46 10.20
C PRO A 91 8.39 5.05 10.06
N GLY A 92 8.22 6.06 9.20
CA GLY A 92 6.91 6.65 8.89
C GLY A 92 5.94 5.70 8.17
N LEU A 93 6.45 4.67 7.48
CA LEU A 93 5.61 3.69 6.78
C LEU A 93 5.19 2.51 7.66
N ARG A 94 5.82 2.31 8.83
CA ARG A 94 5.59 1.12 9.66
C ARG A 94 4.12 0.99 10.10
N ALA A 95 3.52 2.07 10.60
CA ALA A 95 2.12 2.08 11.01
C ALA A 95 1.16 1.96 9.80
N PRO A 96 1.34 2.71 8.69
CA PRO A 96 0.55 2.53 7.47
C PRO A 96 0.61 1.11 6.89
N ILE A 97 1.79 0.47 6.87
CA ILE A 97 1.95 -0.92 6.42
C ILE A 97 1.22 -1.87 7.36
N THR A 98 1.36 -1.69 8.68
CA THR A 98 0.64 -2.50 9.68
C THR A 98 -0.87 -2.45 9.46
N ASP A 99 -1.41 -1.24 9.26
CA ASP A 99 -2.83 -1.02 9.00
C ASP A 99 -3.27 -1.68 7.69
N ALA A 100 -2.48 -1.51 6.62
CA ALA A 100 -2.78 -2.10 5.32
C ALA A 100 -2.77 -3.63 5.37
N LEU A 101 -1.79 -4.26 6.00
CA LEU A 101 -1.74 -5.72 6.11
C LEU A 101 -2.93 -6.29 6.90
N ARG A 102 -3.38 -5.58 7.95
CA ARG A 102 -4.54 -5.98 8.74
C ARG A 102 -5.87 -5.78 8.01
N VAL A 103 -6.00 -4.68 7.27
CA VAL A 103 -7.17 -4.45 6.42
C VAL A 103 -7.20 -5.45 5.27
N GLN A 104 -6.04 -5.78 4.69
CA GLN A 104 -5.92 -6.84 3.70
C GLN A 104 -6.41 -8.17 4.25
N ALA A 105 -5.91 -8.60 5.41
CA ALA A 105 -6.37 -9.82 6.06
C ALA A 105 -7.88 -9.80 6.34
N LEU A 106 -8.43 -8.66 6.76
CA LEU A 106 -9.87 -8.51 6.93
C LEU A 106 -10.61 -8.72 5.60
N CYS A 107 -10.16 -8.08 4.52
CA CYS A 107 -10.77 -8.21 3.20
C CYS A 107 -10.65 -9.64 2.65
N ASP A 108 -9.47 -10.25 2.74
CA ASP A 108 -9.19 -11.62 2.27
C ASP A 108 -10.10 -12.63 3.01
N SER A 109 -10.25 -12.48 4.32
CA SER A 109 -11.18 -13.26 5.15
C SER A 109 -12.64 -13.09 4.71
N GLN A 110 -13.10 -11.88 4.39
CA GLN A 110 -14.47 -11.65 3.91
C GLN A 110 -14.72 -12.23 2.51
N GLU A 111 -13.68 -12.31 1.68
CA GLU A 111 -13.74 -12.87 0.32
C GLU A 111 -13.50 -14.39 0.29
N GLY A 112 -13.12 -14.99 1.42
CA GLY A 112 -12.81 -16.42 1.52
C GLY A 112 -11.49 -16.81 0.85
N LEU A 113 -10.56 -15.87 0.68
CA LEU A 113 -9.31 -16.06 -0.05
C LEU A 113 -8.23 -16.80 0.74
N GLY A 114 -8.30 -16.82 2.07
CA GLY A 114 -7.56 -17.74 2.94
C GLY A 114 -6.03 -17.56 3.04
N ASP A 115 -5.54 -17.84 4.25
CA ASP A 115 -4.15 -17.85 4.76
C ASP A 115 -3.45 -16.50 5.05
N ASP A 116 -4.25 -15.49 5.41
CA ASP A 116 -3.81 -14.15 5.87
C ASP A 116 -2.89 -14.18 7.10
N ALA A 117 -3.02 -15.25 7.91
CA ALA A 117 -2.18 -15.49 9.07
C ALA A 117 -0.69 -15.59 8.68
N SER A 118 -0.39 -16.08 7.47
CA SER A 118 0.97 -16.21 6.97
C SER A 118 1.63 -14.85 6.68
N VAL A 119 0.88 -13.91 6.09
CA VAL A 119 1.38 -12.57 5.76
C VAL A 119 1.60 -11.73 7.01
N LEU A 120 0.65 -11.75 7.94
CA LEU A 120 0.79 -11.05 9.22
C LEU A 120 1.92 -11.65 10.08
N ALA A 121 2.02 -12.98 10.18
CA ALA A 121 3.11 -13.62 10.92
C ALA A 121 4.48 -13.29 10.33
N ARG A 122 4.60 -13.26 8.99
CA ARG A 122 5.83 -12.86 8.31
C ARG A 122 6.18 -11.40 8.61
N ALA A 123 5.22 -10.49 8.52
CA ALA A 123 5.45 -9.08 8.82
C ALA A 123 5.83 -8.83 10.29
N ASP A 124 5.32 -9.65 11.23
CA ASP A 124 5.77 -9.64 12.64
C ASP A 124 7.22 -10.12 12.76
N ALA A 125 7.58 -11.22 12.10
CA ALA A 125 8.94 -11.76 12.11
C ALA A 125 9.97 -10.77 11.51
N LEU A 126 9.56 -9.95 10.55
CA LEU A 126 10.37 -8.87 9.96
C LEU A 126 10.38 -7.59 10.83
N GLY A 127 9.68 -7.54 11.97
CA GLY A 127 9.60 -6.37 12.84
C GLY A 127 8.77 -5.21 12.27
N ILE A 128 7.98 -5.47 11.22
CA ILE A 128 7.17 -4.47 10.53
C ILE A 128 5.87 -4.21 11.31
N LEU A 129 5.23 -5.26 11.82
CA LEU A 129 3.98 -5.08 12.58
C LEU A 129 4.20 -4.29 13.88
N VAL A 130 3.28 -3.35 14.13
CA VAL A 130 3.14 -2.68 15.41
C VAL A 130 2.12 -3.47 16.25
N ARG A 131 2.60 -4.27 17.20
CA ARG A 131 1.77 -5.21 17.97
C ARG A 131 0.66 -4.53 18.77
N ASP A 132 0.97 -3.44 19.45
CA ASP A 132 0.03 -2.70 20.32
C ASP A 132 -0.95 -1.79 19.56
N ARG A 133 -1.10 -2.00 18.25
CA ARG A 133 -2.04 -1.28 17.39
C ARG A 133 -3.23 -2.20 17.12
N ASP A 134 -4.44 -1.68 17.04
CA ASP A 134 -5.62 -2.44 16.62
C ASP A 134 -5.78 -2.48 15.09
N ILE A 135 -6.75 -3.25 14.59
CA ILE A 135 -7.20 -3.15 13.20
C ILE A 135 -7.95 -1.82 13.06
N PRO A 136 -7.57 -0.93 12.11
CA PRO A 136 -8.22 0.36 11.98
C PRO A 136 -9.67 0.20 11.49
N LEU A 137 -10.55 1.10 11.95
CA LEU A 137 -11.88 1.24 11.36
C LEU A 137 -11.74 1.64 9.87
N PRO A 138 -12.67 1.22 8.99
CA PRO A 138 -12.59 1.55 7.57
C PRO A 138 -12.46 3.05 7.27
N SER A 139 -13.20 3.90 7.99
CA SER A 139 -13.12 5.37 7.83
C SER A 139 -11.74 5.92 8.22
N THR A 140 -11.16 5.41 9.31
CA THR A 140 -9.82 5.78 9.78
C THR A 140 -8.76 5.37 8.76
N PHE A 141 -8.84 4.13 8.25
CA PHE A 141 -7.95 3.63 7.20
C PHE A 141 -8.04 4.49 5.94
N MET A 142 -9.24 4.75 5.43
CA MET A 142 -9.42 5.56 4.21
C MET A 142 -8.97 7.01 4.39
N THR A 143 -9.06 7.57 5.60
CA THR A 143 -8.53 8.91 5.89
C THR A 143 -7.00 8.92 5.84
N MET A 144 -6.36 7.92 6.44
CA MET A 144 -4.91 7.73 6.39
C MET A 144 -4.41 7.54 4.95
N VAL A 145 -5.09 6.70 4.16
CA VAL A 145 -4.79 6.48 2.74
C VAL A 145 -4.86 7.79 1.94
N ARG A 146 -5.91 8.61 2.14
CA ARG A 146 -6.04 9.89 1.43
C ARG A 146 -4.93 10.86 1.78
N GLU A 147 -4.60 10.97 3.06
CA GLU A 147 -3.56 11.88 3.51
C GLU A 147 -2.17 11.46 3.01
N LEU A 148 -1.81 10.17 3.13
CA LEU A 148 -0.56 9.68 2.56
C LEU A 148 -0.56 9.78 1.03
N GLY A 149 -1.66 9.41 0.37
CA GLY A 149 -1.78 9.53 -1.07
C GLY A 149 -1.56 10.97 -1.55
N ARG A 150 -2.06 11.98 -0.82
CA ARG A 150 -1.79 13.40 -1.07
C ARG A 150 -0.30 13.74 -0.88
N GLN A 151 0.30 13.31 0.23
CA GLN A 151 1.73 13.55 0.52
C GLN A 151 2.64 12.96 -0.57
N HIS A 152 2.28 11.81 -1.14
CA HIS A 152 3.03 11.16 -2.22
C HIS A 152 2.54 11.55 -3.64
N ASN A 153 1.67 12.55 -3.79
CA ASN A 153 1.11 13.01 -5.08
C ASN A 153 0.42 11.90 -5.89
N LEU A 154 -0.24 10.97 -5.22
CA LEU A 154 -1.05 9.88 -5.82
C LEU A 154 -2.55 10.20 -5.82
N ILE A 155 -2.99 11.08 -4.92
CA ILE A 155 -4.38 11.53 -4.84
C ILE A 155 -4.37 13.05 -4.98
N ILE A 156 -5.00 13.55 -6.04
CA ILE A 156 -5.17 14.97 -6.28
C ILE A 156 -6.50 15.37 -5.64
N PRO A 157 -6.51 16.30 -4.66
CA PRO A 157 -7.76 16.81 -4.12
C PRO A 157 -8.56 17.50 -5.24
N PRO A 158 -9.90 17.39 -5.25
CA PRO A 158 -10.72 18.10 -6.21
C PRO A 158 -10.40 19.59 -6.12
N MET A 159 -10.00 20.16 -7.26
CA MET A 159 -9.72 21.59 -7.35
C MET A 159 -11.04 22.31 -7.05
N PRO A 160 -11.06 23.32 -6.16
CA PRO A 160 -12.23 24.17 -6.01
C PRO A 160 -12.58 24.71 -7.39
N MET A 161 -13.78 24.41 -7.89
CA MET A 161 -14.26 25.09 -9.09
C MET A 161 -14.43 26.55 -8.68
N ASP A 162 -13.61 27.43 -9.25
CA ASP A 162 -13.78 28.87 -9.09
C ASP A 162 -15.25 29.20 -9.35
N ALA A 163 -15.87 29.88 -8.37
CA ALA A 163 -17.25 30.32 -8.45
C ALA A 163 -17.46 31.10 -9.76
N ALA A 164 -18.59 30.81 -10.43
CA ALA A 164 -19.00 31.36 -11.71
C ALA A 164 -18.65 32.86 -11.89
N PRO A 165 -18.31 33.30 -13.12
CA PRO A 165 -18.10 34.72 -13.38
C PRO A 165 -19.35 35.50 -12.97
N GLY A 166 -19.18 36.49 -12.10
CA GLY A 166 -20.25 37.32 -11.55
C GLY A 166 -21.09 38.00 -12.64
N PRO A 167 -22.32 38.43 -12.30
CA PRO A 167 -23.26 38.95 -13.28
C PRO A 167 -22.65 40.18 -13.95
N GLY A 168 -22.54 40.12 -15.28
CA GLY A 168 -22.04 41.22 -16.09
C GLY A 168 -22.82 42.50 -15.80
N MET A 169 -22.08 43.55 -15.45
CA MET A 169 -22.59 44.91 -15.43
C MET A 169 -23.03 45.28 -16.84
N VAL A 170 -24.34 45.45 -17.02
CA VAL A 170 -24.91 46.17 -18.17
C VAL A 170 -24.69 47.67 -17.95
N HIS A 171 -23.91 48.28 -18.83
CA HIS A 171 -23.86 49.73 -19.00
C HIS A 171 -24.91 50.18 -20.00
#